data_AF-A0A7Y9HU91-F1
#
_entry.id   AF-A0A7Y9HU91-F1
#
_cell.length_a   1.000
_cell.length_b   1.000
_cell.length_c   1.000
_cell.angle_alpha   90.00
_cell.angle_beta   90.00
_cell.angle_gamma   90.00
#
_symmetry.space_group_name_H-M   'P 1'
#
loop_
_entity.id
_entity.type
_entity.pdbx_description
1 polymer ?
#
loop_
_entity_poly.entity_id
_entity_poly.type
_entity_poly.pdbx_seq_one_letter_code
_entity_poly.pdbx_strand_id
1 'polypeptide(L)'
;MKNAFITGVIIGVLSGLWLFIMHIAGYDLTKDQVSPFEYVSVIIPIAGLFFGLKSYRDNDLGGNMGFLEALIQCFKILILAGIIAIFAGILYISYVDAGNNARDFSGRMFAALLIGVLSALAVSLILTTKSNKVD
;
A
#
# COMPACT_ATOMS: atom_id res chain seq x y z
N MET A 1 13.74 11.14 2.43
CA MET A 1 13.52 10.07 1.41
C MET A 1 13.80 8.67 1.93
N LYS A 2 14.86 8.45 2.74
CA LYS A 2 15.23 7.11 3.25
C LYS A 2 14.07 6.37 3.94
N ASN A 3 13.29 7.06 4.77
CA ASN A 3 12.14 6.46 5.46
C ASN A 3 11.01 6.06 4.50
N ALA A 4 10.69 6.91 3.52
CA ALA A 4 9.69 6.58 2.49
C ALA A 4 10.11 5.36 1.66
N PHE A 5 11.41 5.26 1.35
CA PHE A 5 11.96 4.13 0.62
C PHE A 5 11.83 2.82 1.41
N ILE A 6 12.30 2.80 2.65
CA ILE A 6 12.25 1.60 3.51
C ILE A 6 10.81 1.15 3.71
N THR A 7 9.91 2.09 4.06
CA THR A 7 8.50 1.76 4.30
C THR A 7 7.83 1.26 3.03
N GLY A 8 8.06 1.91 1.88
CA GLY A 8 7.49 1.49 0.60
C GLY A 8 7.95 0.10 0.17
N VAL A 9 9.23 -0.24 0.38
CA VAL A 9 9.75 -1.60 0.15
C VAL A 9 9.07 -2.61 1.06
N ILE A 10 8.96 -2.32 2.36
CA ILE A 10 8.31 -3.23 3.32
C ILE A 10 6.86 -3.50 2.92
N ILE A 11 6.08 -2.46 2.62
CA ILE A 11 4.68 -2.60 2.19
C ILE A 11 4.60 -3.41 0.90
N GLY A 12 5.42 -3.08 -0.11
CA GLY A 12 5.42 -3.75 -1.39
C GLY A 12 5.75 -5.25 -1.27
N VAL A 13 6.77 -5.59 -0.49
CA VAL A 13 7.19 -6.98 -0.25
C VAL A 13 6.14 -7.74 0.56
N LEU A 14 5.57 -7.14 1.61
CA LEU A 14 4.50 -7.77 2.40
C LEU A 14 3.26 -8.03 1.56
N SER A 15 2.84 -7.06 0.74
CA SER A 15 1.72 -7.22 -0.19
C SER A 15 2.00 -8.29 -1.24
N GLY A 16 3.22 -8.36 -1.77
CA GLY A 16 3.63 -9.41 -2.70
C GLY A 16 3.63 -10.80 -2.06
N LEU A 17 4.25 -10.94 -0.87
CA LEU A 17 4.27 -12.19 -0.12
C LEU A 17 2.86 -12.66 0.25
N TRP A 18 1.95 -11.73 0.57
CA TRP A 18 0.56 -12.05 0.87
C TRP A 18 -0.14 -12.76 -0.30
N LEU A 19 0.15 -12.37 -1.55
CA LEU A 19 -0.38 -13.06 -2.73
C LEU A 19 0.05 -14.54 -2.78
N PHE A 20 1.33 -14.83 -2.51
CA PHE A 20 1.84 -16.19 -2.47
C PHE A 20 1.26 -17.00 -1.29
N ILE A 21 1.09 -16.37 -0.13
CA ILE A 21 0.48 -17.01 1.05
C ILE A 21 -0.97 -17.39 0.76
N MET A 22 -1.76 -16.52 0.11
CA MET A 22 -3.13 -16.83 -0.27
C MET A 22 -3.20 -18.04 -1.21
N HIS A 23 -2.29 -18.13 -2.19
CA HIS A 23 -2.21 -19.27 -3.10
C HIS A 23 -1.85 -20.58 -2.38
N ILE A 24 -0.83 -20.57 -1.51
CA ILE A 24 -0.47 -21.76 -0.70
C ILE A 24 -1.63 -22.20 0.20
N ALA A 25 -2.41 -21.23 0.72
CA ALA A 25 -3.59 -21.50 1.53
C ALA A 25 -4.81 -21.99 0.72
N GLY A 26 -4.68 -22.19 -0.60
CA GLY A 26 -5.73 -22.70 -1.48
C GLY A 26 -6.78 -21.66 -1.86
N TYR A 27 -6.52 -20.37 -1.61
CA TYR A 27 -7.33 -19.27 -2.13
C TYR A 27 -6.78 -18.85 -3.49
N ASP A 28 -7.30 -19.44 -4.55
CA ASP A 28 -7.00 -19.00 -5.91
C ASP A 28 -7.82 -17.77 -6.31
N LEU A 29 -7.15 -16.88 -7.04
CA LEU A 29 -7.73 -15.65 -7.60
C LEU A 29 -8.74 -15.94 -8.74
N THR A 30 -8.90 -17.20 -9.15
CA THR A 30 -9.77 -17.69 -10.23
C THR A 30 -11.24 -17.86 -9.84
N LYS A 31 -11.57 -17.84 -8.54
CA LYS A 31 -12.98 -17.76 -8.13
C LYS A 31 -13.45 -16.32 -8.23
N ASP A 32 -14.52 -16.10 -8.98
CA ASP A 32 -15.19 -14.81 -9.24
C ASP A 32 -15.69 -14.08 -7.96
N GLN A 33 -15.49 -14.69 -6.80
CA GLN A 33 -15.82 -14.11 -5.49
C GLN A 33 -14.54 -13.70 -4.77
N VAL A 34 -14.44 -12.39 -4.48
CA VAL A 34 -13.40 -11.83 -3.62
C VAL A 34 -13.44 -12.53 -2.28
N SER A 35 -12.38 -13.26 -1.96
CA SER A 35 -12.26 -13.94 -0.67
C SER A 35 -12.23 -12.90 0.46
N PRO A 36 -12.90 -13.13 1.61
CA PRO A 36 -12.82 -12.26 2.79
C PRO A 36 -11.36 -11.96 3.20
N PHE A 37 -10.43 -12.86 2.90
CA PHE A 37 -9.01 -12.73 3.21
C PHE A 37 -8.28 -11.73 2.31
N GLU A 38 -8.81 -11.40 1.13
CA GLU A 38 -8.29 -10.31 0.30
C GLU A 38 -8.53 -8.96 0.97
N TYR A 39 -9.64 -8.78 1.70
CA TYR A 39 -9.88 -7.54 2.45
C TYR A 39 -8.92 -7.35 3.63
N VAL A 40 -8.33 -8.42 4.16
CA VAL A 40 -7.30 -8.33 5.21
C VAL A 40 -6.02 -7.68 4.67
N SER A 41 -5.73 -7.85 3.38
CA SER A 41 -4.57 -7.22 2.73
C SER A 41 -4.62 -5.69 2.77
N VAL A 42 -5.80 -5.08 2.94
CA VAL A 42 -6.01 -3.63 3.09
C VAL A 42 -5.35 -3.07 4.36
N ILE A 43 -5.17 -3.91 5.38
CA ILE A 43 -4.50 -3.51 6.62
C ILE A 43 -3.02 -3.21 6.38
N ILE A 44 -2.38 -3.90 5.43
CA ILE A 44 -0.95 -3.75 5.12
C ILE A 44 -0.62 -2.31 4.69
N PRO A 45 -1.27 -1.71 3.66
CA PRO A 45 -1.00 -0.34 3.28
C PRO A 45 -1.43 0.66 4.35
N ILE A 46 -2.54 0.44 5.07
CA ILE A 46 -2.98 1.36 6.15
C ILE A 46 -1.94 1.42 7.27
N ALA A 47 -1.56 0.26 7.82
CA ALA A 47 -0.58 0.18 8.89
C ALA A 47 0.78 0.69 8.43
N GLY A 48 1.22 0.26 7.24
CA GLY A 48 2.48 0.70 6.66
C GLY A 48 2.55 2.22 6.47
N LEU A 49 1.50 2.84 5.94
CA LEU A 49 1.42 4.29 5.81
C LEU A 49 1.42 4.98 7.17
N PHE A 50 0.66 4.48 8.14
CA PHE A 50 0.60 5.06 9.48
C PHE A 50 1.96 5.04 10.17
N PHE A 51 2.62 3.89 10.22
CA PHE A 51 3.94 3.76 10.86
C PHE A 51 5.03 4.48 10.08
N GLY A 52 4.99 4.42 8.74
CA GLY A 52 5.93 5.14 7.88
C GLY A 52 5.83 6.64 8.07
N LEU A 53 4.61 7.19 8.08
CA LEU A 53 4.40 8.62 8.26
C LEU A 53 4.71 9.05 9.70
N LYS A 54 4.32 8.27 10.71
CA LYS A 54 4.66 8.55 12.11
C LYS A 54 6.18 8.59 12.31
N SER A 55 6.91 7.63 11.75
CA SER A 55 8.38 7.62 11.78
C SER A 55 8.97 8.85 11.08
N TYR A 56 8.40 9.28 9.95
CA TYR A 56 8.83 10.49 9.25
C TYR A 56 8.64 11.74 10.12
N ARG A 57 7.50 11.84 10.79
CA ARG A 57 7.19 12.94 11.70
C ARG A 57 8.15 13.00 12.87
N ASP A 58 8.36 11.88 13.53
CA ASP A 58 9.07 11.84 14.81
C ASP A 58 10.59 11.92 14.59
N ASN A 59 11.13 11.32 13.52
CA ASN A 59 12.59 11.27 13.29
C ASN A 59 13.12 12.36 12.35
N ASP A 60 12.35 12.76 11.32
CA ASP A 60 12.84 13.69 10.28
C ASP A 60 12.32 15.13 10.48
N LEU A 61 11.15 15.31 11.11
CA LEU A 61 10.48 16.61 11.28
C LEU A 61 10.33 17.07 12.74
N GLY A 62 10.89 16.32 13.70
CA GLY A 62 10.87 16.69 15.12
C GLY A 62 9.45 16.87 15.69
N GLY A 63 8.47 16.12 15.19
CA GLY A 63 7.09 16.17 15.67
C GLY A 63 6.17 17.17 14.96
N ASN A 64 6.71 18.05 14.10
CA ASN A 64 5.94 19.10 13.41
C ASN A 64 5.79 18.82 11.92
N MET A 65 4.62 18.36 11.51
CA MET A 65 4.34 18.01 10.11
C MET A 65 3.07 18.72 9.63
N GLY A 66 3.14 19.30 8.44
CA GLY A 66 2.00 19.89 7.72
C GLY A 66 1.27 18.86 6.86
N PHE A 67 0.01 19.15 6.50
CA PHE A 67 -0.85 18.21 5.77
C PHE A 67 -0.32 17.87 4.37
N LEU A 68 0.08 18.88 3.58
CA LEU A 68 0.60 18.62 2.23
C LEU A 68 1.92 17.85 2.28
N GLU A 69 2.79 18.17 3.24
CA GLU A 69 4.04 17.45 3.43
C GLU A 69 3.81 15.98 3.82
N ALA A 70 2.84 15.74 4.71
CA ALA A 70 2.39 14.40 5.07
C ALA A 70 1.90 13.62 3.85
N LEU A 71 1.01 14.26 3.07
CA LEU A 71 0.39 13.68 1.90
C LEU A 71 1.42 13.32 0.82
N ILE A 72 2.36 14.23 0.53
CA ILE A 72 3.46 14.01 -0.41
C ILE A 72 4.32 12.82 0.04
N GLN A 73 4.60 12.69 1.34
CA GLN A 73 5.36 11.56 1.86
C GLN A 73 4.60 10.24 1.71
N CYS A 74 3.29 10.23 2.01
CA CYS A 74 2.45 9.05 1.78
C CYS A 74 2.43 8.65 0.30
N PHE A 75 2.34 9.61 -0.63
CA PHE A 75 2.41 9.31 -2.06
C PHE A 75 3.75 8.70 -2.48
N LYS A 76 4.88 9.18 -1.95
CA LYS A 76 6.20 8.59 -2.21
C LYS A 76 6.26 7.12 -1.77
N ILE A 77 5.69 6.82 -0.60
CA ILE A 77 5.58 5.45 -0.08
C ILE A 77 4.69 4.60 -0.99
N LEU A 78 3.50 5.10 -1.34
CA LEU A 78 2.53 4.40 -2.18
C LEU A 78 3.05 4.09 -3.57
N ILE A 79 3.74 5.03 -4.22
CA ILE A 79 4.31 4.82 -5.56
C ILE A 79 5.32 3.67 -5.51
N LEU A 80 6.23 3.68 -4.53
CA LEU A 80 7.23 2.64 -4.39
C LEU A 80 6.61 1.28 -4.07
N ALA A 81 5.70 1.24 -3.09
CA ALA A 81 4.98 0.04 -2.73
C ALA A 81 4.15 -0.52 -3.90
N GLY A 82 3.49 0.37 -4.65
CA GLY A 82 2.69 0.03 -5.83
C GLY A 82 3.52 -0.59 -6.95
N ILE A 83 4.69 -0.03 -7.27
CA ILE A 83 5.59 -0.61 -8.26
C ILE A 83 5.99 -2.04 -7.88
N ILE A 84 6.37 -2.26 -6.61
CA ILE A 84 6.78 -3.58 -6.12
C ILE A 84 5.60 -4.55 -6.10
N ALA A 85 4.43 -4.11 -5.66
CA ALA A 85 3.22 -4.94 -5.61
C ALA A 85 2.74 -5.33 -7.01
N ILE A 86 2.76 -4.41 -7.98
CA ILE A 86 2.43 -4.69 -9.38
C ILE A 86 3.43 -5.69 -9.95
N PHE A 87 4.73 -5.50 -9.71
CA PHE A 87 5.75 -6.43 -10.17
C PHE A 87 5.54 -7.84 -9.59
N ALA A 88 5.26 -7.96 -8.29
CA ALA A 88 4.93 -9.22 -7.65
C ALA A 88 3.65 -9.84 -8.22
N GLY A 89 2.62 -9.03 -8.48
CA GLY A 89 1.37 -9.48 -9.11
C GLY A 89 1.56 -9.98 -10.54
N ILE A 90 2.40 -9.32 -11.34
CA ILE A 90 2.76 -9.78 -12.70
C ILE A 90 3.49 -11.13 -12.63
N LEU A 91 4.45 -11.28 -11.71
CA LEU A 91 5.13 -12.56 -11.51
C LEU A 91 4.14 -13.65 -11.08
N TYR A 92 3.23 -13.34 -10.17
CA TYR A 92 2.20 -14.27 -9.74
C TYR A 92 1.36 -14.76 -10.93
N ILE A 93 0.81 -13.85 -11.74
CA ILE A 93 0.02 -14.24 -12.92
C ILE A 93 0.85 -15.04 -13.92
N SER A 94 2.11 -14.63 -14.14
CA SER A 94 2.96 -15.27 -15.16
C SER A 94 3.37 -16.69 -14.79
N TYR A 95 3.60 -16.98 -13.50
CA TYR A 95 4.17 -18.25 -13.03
C TYR A 95 3.19 -19.17 -12.31
N VAL A 96 2.09 -18.63 -11.76
CA VAL A 96 1.16 -19.36 -10.89
C VAL A 96 -0.21 -19.47 -11.53
N ASP A 97 -0.77 -18.35 -12.02
CA ASP A 97 -2.13 -18.28 -12.54
C ASP A 97 -2.14 -17.98 -14.04
N ALA A 98 -1.68 -18.94 -14.84
CA ALA A 98 -1.62 -18.86 -16.30
C ALA A 98 -3.00 -18.85 -17.00
N GLY A 99 -4.10 -18.62 -16.24
CA GLY A 99 -5.44 -18.35 -16.72
C GLY A 99 -5.64 -16.83 -16.87
N ASN A 100 -5.67 -16.37 -18.12
CA ASN A 100 -5.53 -14.96 -18.54
C ASN A 100 -6.65 -14.00 -18.05
N ASN A 101 -6.72 -13.68 -16.77
CA ASN A 101 -7.70 -12.75 -16.15
C ASN A 101 -7.11 -11.36 -15.89
N ALA A 102 -6.49 -10.75 -16.92
CA ALA A 102 -5.92 -9.40 -16.83
C ALA A 102 -6.95 -8.33 -16.37
N ARG A 103 -8.24 -8.55 -16.69
CA ARG A 103 -9.34 -7.68 -16.27
C ARG A 103 -9.51 -7.69 -14.75
N ASP A 104 -9.58 -8.85 -14.12
CA ASP A 104 -9.80 -8.97 -12.67
C ASP A 104 -8.57 -8.50 -11.89
N PHE A 105 -7.38 -8.79 -12.40
CA PHE A 105 -6.15 -8.24 -11.86
C PHE A 105 -6.15 -6.70 -11.90
N SER A 106 -6.51 -6.10 -13.03
CA SER A 106 -6.55 -4.64 -13.16
C SER A 106 -7.59 -4.01 -12.21
N GLY A 107 -8.73 -4.65 -12.01
CA GLY A 107 -9.75 -4.23 -11.05
C GLY A 107 -9.25 -4.25 -9.61
N ARG A 108 -8.58 -5.34 -9.21
CA ARG A 108 -7.96 -5.47 -7.88
C ARG A 108 -6.84 -4.44 -7.65
N MET A 109 -5.98 -4.21 -8.66
CA MET A 109 -4.93 -3.20 -8.58
C MET A 109 -5.50 -1.79 -8.44
N PHE A 110 -6.57 -1.47 -9.18
CA PHE A 110 -7.25 -0.19 -9.05
C PHE A 110 -7.89 0.00 -7.67
N ALA A 111 -8.56 -1.04 -7.14
CA ALA A 111 -9.12 -1.01 -5.79
C ALA A 111 -8.02 -0.80 -4.73
N ALA A 112 -6.90 -1.50 -4.84
CA ALA A 112 -5.76 -1.33 -3.94
C ALA A 112 -5.18 0.10 -4.01
N LEU A 113 -5.09 0.69 -5.21
CA LEU A 113 -4.67 2.08 -5.39
C LEU A 113 -5.64 3.05 -4.71
N LEU A 114 -6.94 2.89 -4.93
CA LEU A 114 -7.97 3.74 -4.32
C LEU A 114 -7.90 3.68 -2.80
N ILE A 115 -7.80 2.47 -2.24
CA ILE A 115 -7.63 2.24 -0.80
C ILE A 115 -6.35 2.91 -0.30
N GLY A 116 -5.24 2.77 -1.02
CA GLY A 116 -3.98 3.43 -0.69
C GLY A 116 -4.13 4.95 -0.61
N VAL A 117 -4.77 5.57 -1.61
CA VAL A 117 -5.00 7.02 -1.65
C VAL A 117 -5.90 7.49 -0.51
N LEU A 118 -7.01 6.79 -0.24
CA LEU A 118 -7.90 7.12 0.87
C LEU A 118 -7.18 6.99 2.22
N SER A 119 -6.37 5.94 2.36
CA SER A 119 -5.55 5.70 3.56
C SER A 119 -4.50 6.80 3.74
N ALA A 120 -3.86 7.25 2.65
CA ALA A 120 -2.91 8.35 2.68
C ALA A 120 -3.57 9.65 3.15
N LEU A 121 -4.76 9.98 2.66
CA LEU A 121 -5.52 11.14 3.12
C LEU A 121 -5.88 11.04 4.61
N ALA A 122 -6.42 9.91 5.03
CA ALA A 122 -6.81 9.69 6.43
C ALA A 122 -5.61 9.78 7.38
N VAL A 123 -4.52 9.08 7.08
CA VAL A 123 -3.31 9.05 7.89
C VAL A 123 -2.62 10.42 7.94
N SER A 124 -2.61 11.14 6.81
CA SER A 124 -2.08 12.50 6.75
C SER A 124 -2.87 13.44 7.65
N LEU A 125 -4.20 13.38 7.64
CA LEU A 125 -5.05 14.18 8.53
C LEU A 125 -4.82 13.85 10.01
N ILE A 126 -4.69 12.57 10.36
CA ILE A 126 -4.53 12.11 11.75
C ILE A 126 -3.18 12.56 12.34
N LEU A 127 -2.11 12.52 11.55
CA LEU A 127 -0.74 12.74 12.04
C LEU A 127 -0.22 14.17 11.86
N THR A 128 -0.96 15.02 11.13
CA THR A 128 -0.64 16.44 10.98
C THR A 128 -0.85 17.16 12.31
N THR A 129 0.18 17.90 12.74
CA THR A 129 0.19 18.64 14.01
C THR A 129 0.22 20.16 13.80
N LYS A 130 0.65 20.63 12.62
CA LYS A 130 0.58 22.05 12.25
C LYS A 130 -0.86 22.43 11.90
N SER A 131 -1.48 23.25 12.75
CA SER A 131 -2.83 23.80 12.55
C SER A 131 -2.91 24.89 11.48
N ASN A 132 -1.78 25.37 10.94
CA ASN A 132 -1.78 26.54 10.10
C ASN A 132 -0.89 26.38 8.86
N LYS A 133 -1.53 26.62 7.71
CA LYS A 133 -1.01 26.68 6.35
C LYS A 133 -0.87 25.33 5.64
N VAL A 134 -1.78 25.18 4.69
CA VAL A 134 -1.52 24.57 3.38
C VAL A 134 -0.38 25.40 2.75
N ASP A 135 0.87 25.16 3.17
CA ASP A 135 2.05 25.79 2.54
C ASP A 135 2.37 25.09 1.22
#